data_AF-A0A438XVT1-F1
#
_entry.id   AF-A0A438XVT1-F1
#
_cell.length_a   1.000
_cell.length_b   1.000
_cell.length_c   1.000
_cell.angle_alpha   90.00
_cell.angle_beta   90.00
_cell.angle_gamma   90.00
#
_symmetry.space_group_name_H-M   'P 1'
#
loop_
_entity.id
_entity.type
_entity.pdbx_description
1 polymer ?
#
loop_
_entity_poly.entity_id
_entity_poly.type
_entity_poly.pdbx_seq_one_letter_code
_entity_poly.pdbx_strand_id
1 'polypeptide(L)' 'MKERIVNLETLDFETSQEVSLRPNLWEDFIGQEKIKSNLQISICAAKKRQESLDHMLFFGPPGLGKTSI' A
#
# COMPACT_ATOMS: atom_id res chain seq x y z
N MET A 1 43.22 -13.36 -3.14
CA MET A 1 42.20 -12.46 -2.60
C MET A 1 42.09 -11.29 -3.56
N LYS A 2 41.10 -11.28 -4.47
CA LYS A 2 40.86 -10.15 -5.39
C LYS A 2 39.84 -9.25 -4.71
N GLU A 3 40.25 -8.05 -4.32
CA GLU A 3 39.34 -7.01 -3.86
C GLU A 3 38.33 -6.73 -4.96
N ARG A 4 37.06 -7.02 -4.67
CA ARG A 4 35.94 -6.67 -5.52
C ARG A 4 35.64 -5.21 -5.22
N ILE A 5 36.22 -4.31 -6.02
CA ILE A 5 35.85 -2.90 -5.99
C ILE A 5 34.42 -2.82 -6.54
N VAL A 6 33.44 -2.61 -5.66
CA VAL A 6 32.06 -2.34 -6.05
C VAL A 6 31.98 -0.85 -6.38
N ASN A 7 31.79 -0.53 -7.66
CA ASN A 7 31.51 0.83 -8.09
C ASN A 7 30.16 1.26 -7.50
N LEU A 8 30.14 2.36 -6.74
CA LEU A 8 28.97 2.83 -5.99
C LEU A 8 28.06 3.75 -6.83
N GLU A 9 28.20 3.72 -8.15
CA GLU A 9 27.45 4.57 -9.09
C GLU A 9 26.36 3.75 -9.81
N THR A 10 25.34 3.29 -9.08
CA THR A 10 24.00 2.96 -9.62
C THR A 10 23.09 2.48 -8.48
N LEU A 11 22.76 3.33 -7.52
CA LEU A 11 21.73 3.02 -6.52
C LEU A 11 20.58 4.02 -6.47
N ASP A 12 20.64 5.13 -7.21
CA ASP A 12 19.58 6.15 -7.13
C ASP A 12 18.38 5.89 -8.06
N PHE A 13 18.55 5.09 -9.11
CA PHE A 13 17.48 4.87 -10.11
C PHE A 13 16.47 3.79 -9.68
N GLU A 14 16.94 2.73 -9.00
CA GLU A 14 16.07 1.63 -8.57
C GLU A 14 15.20 2.01 -7.35
N THR A 15 15.71 2.83 -6.42
CA THR A 15 14.92 3.27 -5.24
C THR A 15 13.80 4.23 -5.62
N SER A 16 13.99 5.01 -6.69
CA SER A 16 13.05 6.07 -7.10
C SER A 16 11.78 5.51 -7.76
N GLN A 17 11.88 4.37 -8.46
CA GLN A 17 10.76 3.80 -9.23
C GLN A 17 9.84 2.91 -8.38
N GLU A 18 10.34 2.19 -7.36
CA GLU A 18 9.48 1.41 -6.46
C GLU A 18 8.52 2.30 -5.65
N VAL A 19 8.91 3.55 -5.37
CA VAL A 19 8.09 4.54 -4.66
C VAL A 19 6.82 4.93 -5.46
N SER A 20 6.74 4.61 -6.76
CA SER A 20 5.69 5.13 -7.64
C SER A 20 4.41 4.29 -7.74
N LEU A 21 4.39 3.03 -7.29
CA LEU A 21 3.24 2.13 -7.54
C LEU A 21 2.35 1.91 -6.32
N ARG A 22 2.81 2.23 -5.10
CA ARG A 22 1.99 2.15 -3.90
C ARG A 22 1.35 3.51 -3.62
N PRO A 23 0.02 3.60 -3.54
CA PRO A 23 -0.65 4.84 -3.20
C PRO A 23 -0.26 5.29 -1.79
N ASN A 24 0.05 6.58 -1.64
CA ASN A 24 0.39 7.19 -0.35
C ASN A 24 -0.87 7.77 0.31
N LEU A 25 -1.78 8.28 -0.51
CA LEU A 25 -3.07 8.79 -0.09
C LEU A 25 -4.18 7.82 -0.50
N TRP A 26 -5.28 7.88 0.25
CA TRP A 26 -6.49 7.12 -0.06
C TRP A 26 -7.04 7.40 -1.47
N GLU A 27 -6.88 8.64 -1.92
CA GLU A 27 -7.35 9.11 -3.23
C GLU A 27 -6.48 8.57 -4.37
N ASP A 28 -5.20 8.25 -4.09
CA ASP A 28 -4.27 7.68 -5.08
C ASP A 28 -4.59 6.21 -5.38
N PHE A 29 -5.36 5.52 -4.53
CA PHE A 29 -5.74 4.13 -4.76
C PHE A 29 -6.80 4.05 -5.87
N ILE A 30 -6.41 3.61 -7.06
CA ILE A 30 -7.28 3.54 -8.23
C ILE A 30 -8.04 2.22 -8.25
N GLY A 31 -9.37 2.29 -8.40
CA GLY A 31 -10.25 1.13 -8.52
C GLY A 31 -10.70 0.56 -7.18
N GLN A 32 -11.30 -0.64 -7.21
CA GLN A 32 -11.91 -1.30 -6.04
C GLN A 32 -12.95 -0.41 -5.29
N GLU A 33 -13.71 0.42 -6.00
CA GLU A 33 -14.63 1.43 -5.43
C GLU A 33 -15.55 0.87 -4.34
N LYS A 34 -16.07 -0.35 -4.54
CA LYS A 34 -16.92 -1.02 -3.54
C LYS A 34 -16.18 -1.30 -2.23
N ILE A 35 -14.92 -1.76 -2.30
CA ILE A 35 -14.10 -2.05 -1.12
C ILE A 35 -13.71 -0.75 -0.43
N LYS A 36 -13.26 0.26 -1.21
CA LYS A 36 -12.95 1.59 -0.68
C LYS A 36 -14.14 2.16 0.09
N SER A 37 -15.32 2.19 -0.52
CA SER A 37 -16.54 2.71 0.12
C SER A 37 -16.87 1.97 1.42
N ASN A 38 -16.86 0.64 1.41
CA ASN A 38 -17.14 -0.17 2.61
C ASN A 38 -16.13 0.11 3.73
N LEU A 39 -14.84 0.14 3.41
CA LEU A 39 -13.78 0.41 4.39
C LEU A 39 -13.90 1.83 4.96
N GLN A 40 -14.22 2.83 4.13
CA GLN A 40 -14.47 4.19 4.57
C GLN A 40 -15.66 4.27 5.55
N ILE A 41 -16.76 3.57 5.26
CA ILE A 41 -17.92 3.49 6.16
C ILE A 41 -17.52 2.86 7.50
N SER A 42 -16.80 1.73 7.48
CA SER A 42 -16.37 1.04 8.70
C SER A 42 -15.42 1.88 9.54
N ILE A 43 -14.43 2.54 8.93
CA ILE A 43 -13.51 3.47 9.61
C ILE A 43 -14.28 4.63 10.24
N CYS A 44 -15.21 5.24 9.49
CA CYS A 44 -16.04 6.33 10.01
C CYS A 44 -16.91 5.87 11.18
N ALA A 45 -17.45 4.66 11.12
CA ALA A 45 -18.29 4.11 12.18
C ALA A 45 -17.48 3.83 13.46
N ALA A 46 -16.31 3.20 13.34
CA ALA A 46 -15.41 2.96 14.47
C ALA A 46 -14.95 4.29 15.12
N LYS A 47 -14.57 5.28 14.30
CA LYS A 47 -14.23 6.64 14.78
C LYS A 47 -15.38 7.30 15.54
N LYS A 48 -16.61 7.20 15.03
CA LYS A 48 -17.80 7.76 15.70
C LYS A 48 -18.09 7.10 17.05
N ARG A 49 -17.84 5.80 17.17
CA ARG A 49 -18.01 5.03 18.42
C ARG A 49 -16.82 5.14 19.38
N GLN A 50 -15.73 5.80 18.95
CA GLN A 50 -14.46 5.88 19.69
C GLN A 50 -13.91 4.49 20.08
N GLU A 51 -14.05 3.54 19.17
CA GLU A 51 -13.54 2.18 19.34
C GLU A 51 -12.57 1.80 18.21
N SER A 52 -11.87 0.69 18.41
CA SER A 52 -11.03 0.10 17.38
C SER A 52 -11.88 -0.40 16.20
N LEU A 53 -11.33 -0.30 14.99
CA LEU A 53 -11.95 -0.93 13.82
C LEU A 53 -11.96 -2.45 13.99
N ASP A 54 -13.07 -3.10 13.63
CA ASP A 54 -13.17 -4.56 13.61
C ASP A 54 -12.13 -5.20 12.69
N HIS A 55 -11.77 -6.45 12.99
CA HIS A 55 -10.85 -7.22 12.15
C HIS A 55 -11.42 -7.42 10.74
N MET A 56 -10.61 -7.11 9.72
CA MET A 56 -10.97 -7.26 8.31
C MET A 56 -10.01 -8.22 7.61
N LEU A 57 -10.56 -9.05 6.71
CA LEU A 57 -9.80 -9.97 5.86
C LEU A 57 -9.93 -9.55 4.39
N PHE A 58 -8.80 -9.21 3.76
CA PHE A 58 -8.73 -8.98 2.32
C PHE A 58 -8.25 -10.25 1.62
N PHE A 59 -9.12 -10.88 0.82
CA PHE A 59 -8.78 -12.09 0.06
C PHE A 59 -9.07 -11.91 -1.44
N GLY A 60 -8.32 -12.64 -2.28
CA GLY A 60 -8.50 -12.63 -3.73
C GLY A 60 -7.22 -12.91 -4.51
N PRO A 61 -7.33 -13.07 -5.84
CA PRO A 61 -6.20 -13.31 -6.76
C PRO A 61 -5.00 -12.35 -6.57
N PRO A 62 -3.77 -12.75 -6.94
CA PRO A 62 -2.60 -11.88 -6.90
C PRO A 62 -2.79 -10.63 -7.77
N GLY A 63 -2.15 -9.52 -7.41
CA GLY A 63 -2.20 -8.27 -8.20
C GLY A 63 -3.40 -7.35 -7.93
N LEU A 64 -4.33 -7.71 -7.04
CA LEU A 64 -5.54 -6.90 -6.74
C LEU A 64 -5.35 -5.77 -5.71
N GLY A 65 -4.12 -5.47 -5.30
CA GLY A 65 -3.83 -4.38 -4.37
C GLY A 65 -4.21 -4.63 -2.90
N LYS A 66 -4.40 -5.90 -2.48
CA LYS A 66 -4.80 -6.26 -1.10
C LYS A 66 -3.87 -5.74 0.00
N THR A 67 -2.57 -5.64 -0.28
CA THR A 67 -1.57 -5.13 0.66
C THR A 67 -1.39 -3.62 0.52
N SER A 68 -1.87 -3.03 -0.59
CA SER A 68 -1.73 -1.61 -0.90
C SER A 68 -2.92 -0.78 -0.42
N ILE A 69 -4.07 -1.40 -0.18
CA ILE A 69 -5.27 -0.78 0.40
C ILE A 69 -5.13 -0.59 1.91
#